data_AF-A0A0J1FDN3-F1
#
_entry.id   AF-A0A0J1FDN3-F1
#
_cell.length_a   1.000
_cell.length_b   1.000
_cell.length_c   1.000
_cell.angle_alpha   90.00
_cell.angle_beta   90.00
_cell.angle_gamma   90.00
#
_symmetry.space_group_name_H-M   'P 1'
#
loop_
_entity.id
_entity.type
_entity.pdbx_description
1 polymer ?
#
loop_
_entity_poly.entity_id
_entity_poly.type
_entity_poly.pdbx_seq_one_letter_code
_entity_poly.pdbx_strand_id
1 'polypeptide(L)'
;MSKNRILVISDIHGCADLLVSILEQAQYQPHSDQLILLGDYIDRGGQSYEAVQLVKSLVQDGAIALLGNHEDMAIQAIESDGIEQWFANGGRYTIRSYTQNHAFVEDDIGFFKSLPLYHETEDYIFVHAGLDPDYPRPETSDHDTLLWIREHWLRCEYVGKPVVFGHTPARSVTWDARGRKIGIDTGAVRWGTLSCLELPTMRVYTASPRQMLVEKAAVPSGPCSKKPNSCTIWTRSTHACSTSTKPRRKGGHHSQDIKHARYFQGRS
;
A
#
# COMPACT_ATOMS: atom_id res chain seq x y z
N MET A 1 -1.59 -7.90 -25.92
CA MET A 1 -2.07 -9.19 -25.36
C MET A 1 -2.91 -8.82 -24.16
N SER A 2 -4.18 -9.22 -24.11
CA SER A 2 -4.99 -9.05 -22.90
C SER A 2 -4.37 -9.87 -21.78
N LYS A 3 -4.17 -9.26 -20.61
CA LYS A 3 -3.71 -9.98 -19.42
C LYS A 3 -4.83 -10.93 -18.99
N ASN A 4 -4.62 -12.24 -19.15
CA ASN A 4 -5.65 -13.24 -18.84
C ASN A 4 -5.74 -13.56 -17.34
N ARG A 5 -4.71 -13.23 -16.56
CA ARG A 5 -4.66 -13.45 -15.11
C ARG A 5 -4.64 -12.12 -14.38
N ILE A 6 -5.61 -11.93 -13.49
CA ILE A 6 -5.68 -10.78 -12.58
C ILE A 6 -5.40 -11.28 -11.17
N LEU A 7 -4.49 -10.62 -10.47
CA LEU A 7 -4.20 -10.85 -9.06
C LEU A 7 -4.69 -9.63 -8.26
N VAL A 8 -5.42 -9.87 -7.18
CA VAL A 8 -6.03 -8.81 -6.38
C VAL A 8 -5.62 -8.94 -4.91
N ILE A 9 -5.11 -7.87 -4.31
CA ILE A 9 -4.69 -7.81 -2.90
C ILE A 9 -5.31 -6.56 -2.26
N SER A 10 -5.68 -6.62 -0.99
CA SER A 10 -6.21 -5.47 -0.24
C SER A 10 -5.58 -5.35 1.15
N ASP A 11 -5.73 -4.17 1.77
CA ASP A 11 -5.57 -3.90 3.21
C ASP A 11 -4.24 -4.43 3.77
N ILE A 12 -3.14 -3.94 3.18
CA ILE A 12 -1.78 -4.31 3.55
C ILE A 12 -1.41 -3.76 4.94
N HIS A 13 -1.90 -2.57 5.31
CA HIS A 13 -1.71 -1.93 6.61
C HIS A 13 -0.27 -2.00 7.16
N GLY A 14 0.71 -1.61 6.36
CA GLY A 14 2.12 -1.62 6.77
C GLY A 14 2.68 -3.02 7.06
N CYS A 15 2.10 -4.08 6.52
CA CYS A 15 2.64 -5.45 6.51
C CYS A 15 3.36 -5.73 5.18
N ALA A 16 4.42 -4.95 4.89
CA ALA A 16 5.16 -5.03 3.63
C ALA A 16 5.78 -6.42 3.39
N ASP A 17 6.16 -7.12 4.45
CA ASP A 17 6.71 -8.47 4.40
C ASP A 17 5.68 -9.51 3.91
N LEU A 18 4.42 -9.39 4.33
CA LEU A 18 3.31 -10.20 3.81
C LEU A 18 3.04 -9.92 2.34
N LEU A 19 3.13 -8.66 1.90
CA LEU A 19 2.96 -8.30 0.49
C LEU A 19 4.05 -8.94 -0.38
N VAL A 20 5.32 -8.91 0.05
CA VAL A 20 6.40 -9.60 -0.67
C VAL A 20 6.13 -11.11 -0.72
N SER A 21 5.84 -11.73 0.42
CA SER A 21 5.62 -13.17 0.51
C SER A 21 4.46 -13.64 -0.37
N ILE A 22 3.35 -12.91 -0.41
CA ILE A 22 2.17 -13.34 -1.19
C ILE A 22 2.38 -13.19 -2.70
N LEU A 23 3.15 -12.19 -3.13
CA LEU A 23 3.53 -12.01 -4.54
C LEU A 23 4.45 -13.15 -5.01
N GLU A 24 5.37 -13.59 -4.16
CA GLU A 24 6.23 -14.76 -4.44
C GLU A 24 5.39 -16.05 -4.53
N GLN A 25 4.47 -16.27 -3.59
CA GLN A 25 3.60 -17.45 -3.58
C GLN A 25 2.65 -17.51 -4.79
N ALA A 26 2.12 -16.37 -5.20
CA ALA A 26 1.29 -16.25 -6.42
C ALA A 26 2.13 -16.34 -7.71
N GLN A 27 3.46 -16.35 -7.59
CA GLN A 27 4.41 -16.30 -8.70
C GLN A 27 4.06 -15.14 -9.64
N TYR A 28 3.88 -13.95 -9.06
CA TYR A 28 3.54 -12.74 -9.79
C TYR A 28 4.61 -12.43 -10.84
N GLN A 29 4.18 -12.20 -12.07
CA GLN A 29 5.03 -11.80 -13.19
C GLN A 29 4.54 -10.47 -13.77
N PRO A 30 5.32 -9.40 -13.59
CA PRO A 30 5.07 -8.15 -14.29
C PRO A 30 4.88 -8.37 -15.79
N HIS A 31 3.99 -7.58 -16.39
CA HIS A 31 3.59 -7.63 -17.82
C HIS A 31 2.74 -8.83 -18.26
N SER A 32 2.86 -10.01 -17.63
CA SER A 32 1.99 -11.17 -17.88
C SER A 32 0.70 -11.09 -17.07
N ASP A 33 0.79 -10.58 -15.84
CA ASP A 33 -0.33 -10.44 -14.91
C ASP A 33 -0.83 -9.00 -14.81
N GLN A 34 -2.11 -8.85 -14.47
CA GLN A 34 -2.63 -7.59 -13.94
C GLN A 34 -2.68 -7.69 -12.42
N LEU A 35 -1.83 -6.93 -11.72
CA LEU A 35 -1.96 -6.76 -10.28
C LEU A 35 -2.89 -5.57 -9.99
N ILE A 36 -3.84 -5.78 -9.08
CA ILE A 36 -4.74 -4.75 -8.55
C ILE A 36 -4.62 -4.72 -7.03
N LEU A 37 -4.36 -3.55 -6.49
CA LEU A 37 -4.22 -3.29 -5.05
C LEU A 37 -5.39 -2.40 -4.61
N LEU A 38 -6.18 -2.83 -3.63
CA LEU A 38 -7.47 -2.20 -3.30
C LEU A 38 -7.39 -1.09 -2.22
N GLY A 39 -6.22 -0.52 -1.94
CA GLY A 39 -6.04 0.50 -0.91
C GLY A 39 -5.65 -0.05 0.46
N ASP A 40 -5.54 0.86 1.44
CA ASP A 40 -5.14 0.61 2.82
C ASP A 40 -3.74 0.00 2.94
N TYR A 41 -2.77 0.70 2.39
CA TYR A 41 -1.34 0.38 2.41
C TYR A 41 -0.68 0.79 3.72
N ILE A 42 -1.16 1.86 4.32
CA ILE A 42 -0.58 2.49 5.52
C ILE A 42 -1.36 2.16 6.80
N ASP A 43 -0.89 2.71 7.91
CA ASP A 43 -1.41 2.60 9.27
C ASP A 43 -1.35 1.20 9.90
N ARG A 44 -1.47 1.20 11.24
CA ARG A 44 -1.55 0.02 12.14
C ARG A 44 -0.31 -0.89 12.18
N GLY A 45 0.19 -1.37 11.04
CA GLY A 45 1.40 -2.17 10.96
C GLY A 45 2.68 -1.36 11.06
N GLY A 46 3.82 -2.06 11.17
CA GLY A 46 5.12 -1.44 11.45
C GLY A 46 5.87 -0.89 10.25
N GLN A 47 5.45 -1.24 9.02
CA GLN A 47 6.25 -1.05 7.79
C GLN A 47 5.48 -0.27 6.72
N SER A 48 4.76 0.79 7.11
CA SER A 48 4.00 1.62 6.16
C SER A 48 4.90 2.26 5.09
N TYR A 49 6.09 2.75 5.45
CA TYR A 49 7.03 3.32 4.48
C TYR A 49 7.43 2.28 3.43
N GLU A 50 7.83 1.10 3.87
CA GLU A 50 8.23 0.01 2.99
C GLU A 50 7.07 -0.48 2.11
N ALA A 51 5.85 -0.55 2.67
CA ALA A 51 4.65 -0.91 1.92
C ALA A 51 4.39 0.11 0.81
N VAL A 52 4.43 1.41 1.11
CA VAL A 52 4.20 2.47 0.11
C VAL A 52 5.27 2.45 -0.98
N GLN A 53 6.56 2.31 -0.64
CA GLN A 53 7.61 2.24 -1.65
C GLN A 53 7.47 1.00 -2.54
N LEU A 54 7.05 -0.15 -1.98
CA LEU A 54 6.77 -1.35 -2.77
C LEU A 54 5.56 -1.16 -3.69
N VAL A 55 4.47 -0.59 -3.20
CA VAL A 55 3.27 -0.28 -4.01
C VAL A 55 3.63 0.67 -5.16
N LYS A 56 4.40 1.73 -4.91
CA LYS A 56 4.88 2.65 -5.95
C LYS A 56 5.70 1.93 -7.02
N SER A 57 6.60 1.02 -6.63
CA SER A 57 7.37 0.20 -7.58
C SER A 57 6.47 -0.70 -8.41
N LEU A 58 5.47 -1.34 -7.80
CA LEU A 58 4.52 -2.21 -8.51
C LEU A 58 3.68 -1.41 -9.52
N VAL A 59 3.26 -0.19 -9.16
CA VAL A 59 2.54 0.72 -10.07
C VAL A 59 3.43 1.13 -11.26
N GLN A 60 4.72 1.39 -11.04
CA GLN A 60 5.68 1.64 -12.13
C GLN A 60 5.78 0.45 -13.09
N ASP A 61 5.63 -0.77 -12.60
CA ASP A 61 5.61 -2.02 -13.38
C ASP A 61 4.22 -2.33 -14.01
N GLY A 62 3.23 -1.46 -13.83
CA GLY A 62 1.90 -1.55 -14.44
C GLY A 62 0.83 -2.21 -13.57
N ALA A 63 1.05 -2.30 -12.24
CA ALA A 63 -0.03 -2.58 -11.29
C ALA A 63 -0.98 -1.38 -11.19
N ILE A 64 -2.23 -1.65 -10.82
CA ILE A 64 -3.24 -0.63 -10.53
C ILE A 64 -3.41 -0.59 -9.02
N ALA A 65 -3.17 0.56 -8.41
CA ALA A 65 -3.37 0.78 -6.98
C ALA A 65 -4.55 1.74 -6.79
N LEU A 66 -5.49 1.36 -5.92
CA LEU A 66 -6.66 2.17 -5.57
C LEU A 66 -6.41 2.94 -4.27
N LEU A 67 -7.18 4.01 -4.06
CA LEU A 67 -7.19 4.75 -2.81
C LEU A 67 -7.96 3.96 -1.74
N GLY A 68 -7.36 3.77 -0.56
CA GLY A 68 -8.06 3.30 0.63
C GLY A 68 -8.45 4.47 1.54
N ASN A 69 -9.31 4.20 2.51
CA ASN A 69 -9.73 5.24 3.45
C ASN A 69 -8.58 5.70 4.37
N HIS A 70 -7.55 4.87 4.57
CA HIS A 70 -6.39 5.24 5.36
C HIS A 70 -5.48 6.25 4.65
N GLU A 71 -5.23 6.05 3.35
CA GLU A 71 -4.51 7.04 2.54
C GLU A 71 -5.31 8.35 2.45
N ASP A 72 -6.63 8.27 2.34
CA ASP A 72 -7.50 9.44 2.34
C ASP A 72 -7.43 10.22 3.67
N MET A 73 -7.49 9.53 4.81
CA MET A 73 -7.29 10.17 6.11
C MET A 73 -5.91 10.84 6.24
N ALA A 74 -4.86 10.24 5.68
CA ALA A 74 -3.53 10.86 5.67
C ALA A 74 -3.51 12.14 4.81
N ILE A 75 -4.16 12.14 3.64
CA ILE A 75 -4.34 13.34 2.81
C ILE A 75 -5.05 14.43 3.62
N GLN A 76 -6.19 14.11 4.23
CA GLN A 76 -6.96 15.06 5.03
C GLN A 76 -6.17 15.58 6.24
N ALA A 77 -5.38 14.75 6.89
CA ALA A 77 -4.57 15.14 8.04
C ALA A 77 -3.41 16.09 7.69
N ILE A 78 -2.84 15.98 6.49
CA ILE A 78 -1.74 16.85 6.03
C ILE A 78 -2.27 18.13 5.39
N GLU A 79 -3.39 18.07 4.66
CA GLU A 79 -3.91 19.21 3.91
C GLU A 79 -4.97 20.02 4.66
N SER A 80 -5.52 19.49 5.76
CA SER A 80 -6.61 20.10 6.53
C SER A 80 -6.58 19.67 8.01
N ASP A 81 -7.68 19.81 8.74
CA ASP A 81 -7.79 19.47 10.18
C ASP A 81 -8.16 17.98 10.42
N GLY A 82 -7.55 17.04 9.67
CA GLY A 82 -7.86 15.60 9.74
C GLY A 82 -7.01 14.76 10.71
N ILE A 83 -6.06 15.37 11.43
CA ILE A 83 -5.01 14.62 12.17
C ILE A 83 -5.56 13.72 13.28
N GLU A 84 -6.58 14.17 14.00
CA GLU A 84 -7.18 13.40 15.11
C GLU A 84 -7.88 12.14 14.60
N GLN A 85 -8.63 12.24 13.50
CA GLN A 85 -9.29 11.11 12.87
C GLN A 85 -8.27 10.10 12.35
N TRP A 86 -7.21 10.56 11.68
CA TRP A 86 -6.16 9.68 11.19
C TRP A 86 -5.43 8.96 12.32
N PHE A 87 -5.09 9.67 13.40
CA PHE A 87 -4.43 9.07 14.57
C PHE A 87 -5.31 8.07 15.30
N ALA A 88 -6.62 8.34 15.42
CA ALA A 88 -7.57 7.38 15.98
C ALA A 88 -7.64 6.07 15.19
N ASN A 89 -7.28 6.09 13.90
CA ASN A 89 -7.30 4.93 13.01
C ASN A 89 -5.93 4.28 12.79
N GLY A 90 -4.86 4.80 13.40
CA GLY A 90 -3.53 4.19 13.35
C GLY A 90 -2.46 4.99 12.62
N GLY A 91 -2.73 6.25 12.24
CA GLY A 91 -1.76 7.13 11.55
C GLY A 91 -0.41 7.29 12.27
N ARG A 92 -0.41 7.17 13.61
CA ARG A 92 0.84 7.23 14.40
C ARG A 92 1.85 6.15 14.02
N TYR A 93 1.39 4.98 13.58
CA TYR A 93 2.26 3.90 13.12
C TYR A 93 2.96 4.27 11.81
N THR A 94 2.26 4.94 10.91
CA THR A 94 2.83 5.42 9.66
C THR A 94 3.87 6.51 9.89
N ILE A 95 3.57 7.53 10.70
CA ILE A 95 4.56 8.55 11.07
C ILE A 95 5.81 7.91 11.67
N ARG A 96 5.65 6.91 12.55
CA ARG A 96 6.78 6.18 13.13
C ARG A 96 7.61 5.45 12.07
N SER A 97 6.95 4.71 11.17
CA SER A 97 7.61 3.94 10.10
C SER A 97 8.39 4.84 9.14
N TYR A 98 7.82 5.98 8.74
CA TYR A 98 8.50 6.98 7.91
C TYR A 98 9.69 7.62 8.64
N THR A 99 9.50 8.04 9.90
CA THR A 99 10.57 8.63 10.71
C THR A 99 11.76 7.67 10.88
N GLN A 100 11.50 6.38 11.12
CA GLN A 100 12.53 5.35 11.25
C GLN A 100 13.30 5.12 9.95
N ASN A 101 12.70 5.41 8.81
CA ASN A 101 13.32 5.36 7.48
C ASN A 101 13.87 6.73 7.03
N HIS A 102 13.93 7.72 7.92
CA HIS A 102 14.41 9.07 7.62
C HIS A 102 13.64 9.78 6.49
N ALA A 103 12.34 9.52 6.39
CA ALA A 103 11.42 10.09 5.41
C ALA A 103 10.23 10.80 6.07
N PHE A 104 9.48 11.57 5.28
CA PHE A 104 8.27 12.27 5.70
C PHE A 104 7.06 11.72 4.93
N VAL A 105 5.90 11.58 5.59
CA VAL A 105 4.71 11.04 4.92
C VAL A 105 4.22 11.99 3.82
N GLU A 106 4.48 13.28 4.01
CA GLU A 106 4.24 14.39 3.10
C GLU A 106 4.86 14.14 1.72
N ASP A 107 6.00 13.43 1.66
CA ASP A 107 6.69 13.10 0.40
C ASP A 107 5.84 12.19 -0.51
N ASP A 108 4.91 11.43 0.06
CA ASP A 108 4.07 10.45 -0.65
C ASP A 108 2.59 10.87 -0.77
N ILE A 109 2.18 12.01 -0.20
CA ILE A 109 0.79 12.51 -0.33
C ILE A 109 0.41 12.74 -1.79
N GLY A 110 1.34 13.23 -2.62
CA GLY A 110 1.11 13.39 -4.06
C GLY A 110 0.82 12.07 -4.77
N PHE A 111 1.42 10.97 -4.30
CA PHE A 111 1.12 9.63 -4.81
C PHE A 111 -0.28 9.19 -4.40
N PHE A 112 -0.65 9.34 -3.12
CA PHE A 112 -1.99 8.96 -2.64
C PHE A 112 -3.10 9.71 -3.39
N LYS A 113 -2.93 11.02 -3.62
CA LYS A 113 -3.89 11.85 -4.38
C LYS A 113 -4.03 11.44 -5.85
N SER A 114 -3.07 10.71 -6.40
CA SER A 114 -3.13 10.22 -7.78
C SER A 114 -3.88 8.89 -7.92
N LEU A 115 -4.20 8.23 -6.81
CA LEU A 115 -4.85 6.92 -6.82
C LEU A 115 -6.33 7.03 -7.21
N PRO A 116 -6.82 6.23 -8.17
CA PRO A 116 -8.24 6.18 -8.47
C PRO A 116 -9.03 5.50 -7.33
N LEU A 117 -10.33 5.83 -7.23
CA LEU A 117 -11.24 5.23 -6.25
C LEU A 117 -11.68 3.82 -6.61
N TYR A 118 -11.69 3.51 -7.91
CA TYR A 118 -12.11 2.21 -8.43
C TYR A 118 -11.39 1.90 -9.75
N HIS A 119 -11.45 0.64 -10.14
CA HIS A 119 -11.08 0.18 -11.47
C HIS A 119 -12.13 -0.79 -11.98
N GLU A 120 -12.42 -0.75 -13.28
CA GLU A 120 -13.44 -1.60 -13.88
C GLU A 120 -12.90 -2.23 -15.16
N THR A 121 -13.10 -3.54 -15.27
CA THR A 121 -12.85 -4.32 -16.49
C THR A 121 -14.19 -4.74 -17.09
N GLU A 122 -14.15 -5.49 -18.20
CA GLU A 122 -15.37 -6.08 -18.77
C GLU A 122 -16.10 -6.97 -17.75
N ASP A 123 -15.35 -7.72 -16.93
CA ASP A 123 -15.89 -8.78 -16.07
C ASP A 123 -15.99 -8.41 -14.59
N TYR A 124 -15.21 -7.43 -14.10
CA TYR A 124 -15.11 -7.13 -12.66
C TYR A 124 -15.08 -5.63 -12.35
N ILE A 125 -15.59 -5.26 -11.18
CA ILE A 125 -15.38 -3.97 -10.53
C ILE A 125 -14.46 -4.19 -9.34
N PHE A 126 -13.47 -3.32 -9.18
CA PHE A 126 -12.53 -3.29 -8.07
C PHE A 126 -12.69 -1.97 -7.33
N VAL A 127 -12.94 -2.03 -6.03
CA VAL A 127 -13.18 -0.87 -5.17
C VAL A 127 -12.65 -1.15 -3.77
N HIS A 128 -12.29 -0.12 -3.00
CA HIS A 128 -11.79 -0.33 -1.65
C HIS A 128 -12.84 -0.94 -0.71
N ALA A 129 -14.00 -0.29 -0.50
CA ALA A 129 -15.00 -0.75 0.48
C ALA A 129 -16.23 -1.43 -0.13
N GLY A 130 -16.86 -0.81 -1.13
CA GLY A 130 -18.09 -1.32 -1.74
C GLY A 130 -18.78 -0.27 -2.60
N LEU A 131 -20.00 -0.57 -3.05
CA LEU A 131 -20.84 0.34 -3.82
C LEU A 131 -22.09 0.73 -3.04
N ASP A 132 -22.70 1.84 -3.40
CA ASP A 132 -24.04 2.19 -2.90
C ASP A 132 -25.06 1.12 -3.33
N PRO A 133 -25.73 0.41 -2.41
CA PRO A 133 -26.74 -0.58 -2.76
C PRO A 133 -27.94 -0.04 -3.52
N ASP A 134 -28.30 1.23 -3.31
CA ASP A 134 -29.45 1.86 -3.96
C ASP A 134 -29.13 2.27 -5.40
N TYR A 135 -27.85 2.55 -5.67
CA TYR A 135 -27.36 2.90 -7.00
C TYR A 135 -25.93 2.36 -7.22
N PRO A 136 -25.78 1.04 -7.52
CA PRO A 136 -24.49 0.36 -7.45
C PRO A 136 -23.64 0.60 -8.71
N ARG A 137 -23.21 1.84 -8.87
CA ARG A 137 -22.39 2.35 -9.97
C ARG A 137 -21.27 3.20 -9.40
N PRO A 138 -20.01 2.74 -9.47
CA PRO A 138 -18.90 3.45 -8.86
C PRO A 138 -18.72 4.88 -9.38
N GLU A 139 -19.07 5.14 -10.65
CA GLU A 139 -18.99 6.46 -11.28
C GLU A 139 -19.95 7.51 -10.70
N THR A 140 -20.93 7.07 -9.91
CA THR A 140 -21.98 7.91 -9.31
C THR A 140 -22.07 7.76 -7.80
N SER A 141 -21.40 6.77 -7.22
CA SER A 141 -21.25 6.64 -5.76
C SER A 141 -20.49 7.85 -5.24
N ASP A 142 -20.87 8.33 -4.06
CA ASP A 142 -20.08 9.35 -3.38
C ASP A 142 -18.72 8.78 -2.91
N HIS A 143 -17.77 9.70 -2.72
CA HIS A 143 -16.39 9.39 -2.33
C HIS A 143 -16.32 8.57 -1.04
N ASP A 144 -17.11 8.92 -0.03
CA ASP A 144 -17.07 8.25 1.27
C ASP A 144 -17.68 6.85 1.18
N THR A 145 -18.71 6.64 0.38
CA THR A 145 -19.29 5.31 0.15
C THR A 145 -18.25 4.35 -0.42
N LEU A 146 -17.48 4.75 -1.43
CA LEU A 146 -16.46 3.89 -2.04
C LEU A 146 -15.33 3.52 -1.06
N LEU A 147 -15.08 4.36 -0.05
CA LEU A 147 -14.00 4.20 0.91
C LEU A 147 -14.43 3.65 2.28
N TRP A 148 -15.69 3.80 2.68
CA TRP A 148 -16.13 3.54 4.06
C TRP A 148 -17.35 2.65 4.21
N ILE A 149 -18.08 2.31 3.13
CA ILE A 149 -19.30 1.52 3.27
C ILE A 149 -19.02 0.12 3.86
N ARG A 150 -19.85 -0.31 4.80
CA ARG A 150 -19.74 -1.63 5.47
C ARG A 150 -21.07 -2.37 5.46
N GLU A 151 -21.80 -2.32 6.56
CA GLU A 151 -22.98 -3.15 6.82
C GLU A 151 -24.05 -3.05 5.72
N HIS A 152 -24.27 -1.85 5.17
CA HIS A 152 -25.26 -1.66 4.11
C HIS A 152 -24.87 -2.46 2.85
N TRP A 153 -23.62 -2.33 2.40
CA TRP A 153 -23.07 -3.09 1.26
C TRP A 153 -23.02 -4.60 1.54
N LEU A 154 -22.59 -5.00 2.74
CA LEU A 154 -22.44 -6.42 3.08
C LEU A 154 -23.80 -7.13 3.12
N ARG A 155 -24.84 -6.48 3.62
CA ARG A 155 -26.16 -7.09 3.83
C ARG A 155 -27.12 -6.94 2.66
N CYS A 156 -26.91 -5.99 1.76
CA CYS A 156 -27.80 -5.80 0.62
C CYS A 156 -27.76 -7.00 -0.34
N GLU A 157 -28.85 -7.23 -1.06
CA GLU A 157 -28.76 -8.01 -2.28
C GLU A 157 -28.10 -7.16 -3.37
N TYR A 158 -27.24 -7.78 -4.17
CA TYR A 158 -26.61 -7.12 -5.30
C TYR A 158 -26.78 -7.97 -6.57
N VAL A 159 -27.17 -7.29 -7.65
CA VAL A 159 -27.32 -7.89 -8.98
C VAL A 159 -26.56 -7.01 -9.94
N GLY A 160 -25.41 -7.51 -10.40
CA GLY A 160 -24.56 -6.78 -11.32
C GLY A 160 -23.26 -7.51 -11.59
N LYS A 161 -22.30 -6.75 -12.14
CA LYS A 161 -20.94 -7.21 -12.37
C LYS A 161 -20.27 -7.57 -11.03
N PRO A 162 -19.57 -8.70 -10.91
CA PRO A 162 -18.84 -9.05 -9.70
C PRO A 162 -17.96 -7.91 -9.19
N VAL A 163 -18.05 -7.62 -7.89
CA VAL A 163 -17.31 -6.57 -7.20
C VAL A 163 -16.33 -7.22 -6.23
N VAL A 164 -15.05 -6.91 -6.38
CA VAL A 164 -13.99 -7.32 -5.46
C VAL A 164 -13.62 -6.12 -4.59
N PHE A 165 -13.65 -6.31 -3.27
CA PHE A 165 -13.48 -5.25 -2.29
C PHE A 165 -12.71 -5.72 -1.04
N GLY A 166 -12.18 -4.76 -0.28
CA GLY A 166 -11.46 -4.94 0.99
C GLY A 166 -12.20 -4.28 2.16
N HIS A 167 -11.47 -3.51 2.99
CA HIS A 167 -11.95 -2.60 4.04
C HIS A 167 -12.62 -3.23 5.28
N THR A 168 -13.54 -4.18 5.08
CA THR A 168 -14.21 -4.88 6.19
C THR A 168 -13.55 -6.23 6.42
N PRO A 169 -12.71 -6.37 7.45
CA PRO A 169 -11.88 -7.56 7.62
C PRO A 169 -12.71 -8.78 8.01
N ALA A 170 -12.46 -9.88 7.31
CA ALA A 170 -12.97 -11.21 7.63
C ALA A 170 -11.80 -12.18 7.89
N ARG A 171 -12.05 -13.36 8.45
CA ARG A 171 -10.98 -14.35 8.70
C ARG A 171 -10.52 -15.10 7.45
N SER A 172 -11.28 -14.98 6.37
CA SER A 172 -11.03 -15.60 5.07
C SER A 172 -11.73 -14.76 4.01
N VAL A 173 -11.35 -14.96 2.75
CA VAL A 173 -12.10 -14.39 1.61
C VAL A 173 -13.57 -14.78 1.72
N THR A 174 -14.44 -13.80 1.48
CA THR A 174 -15.90 -13.93 1.58
C THR A 174 -16.56 -13.78 0.22
N TRP A 175 -17.70 -14.44 0.06
CA TRP A 175 -18.50 -14.41 -1.15
C TRP A 175 -19.96 -14.30 -0.72
N ASP A 176 -20.75 -13.48 -1.39
CA ASP A 176 -22.20 -13.58 -1.25
C ASP A 176 -22.73 -14.86 -1.93
N ALA A 177 -24.00 -15.17 -1.69
CA ALA A 177 -24.63 -16.40 -2.21
C ALA A 177 -24.61 -16.50 -3.74
N ARG A 178 -24.40 -15.38 -4.46
CA ARG A 178 -24.39 -15.31 -5.92
C ARG A 178 -22.96 -15.16 -6.50
N GLY A 179 -21.93 -15.11 -5.66
CA GLY A 179 -20.54 -14.87 -6.08
C GLY A 179 -20.32 -13.50 -6.73
N ARG A 180 -21.17 -12.51 -6.43
CA ARG A 180 -21.13 -11.15 -6.99
C ARG A 180 -20.45 -10.14 -6.06
N LYS A 181 -20.37 -10.41 -4.77
CA LYS A 181 -19.63 -9.59 -3.80
C LYS A 181 -18.50 -10.45 -3.23
N ILE A 182 -17.26 -10.03 -3.46
CA ILE A 182 -16.05 -10.78 -3.11
C ILE A 182 -15.19 -9.93 -2.17
N GLY A 183 -15.28 -10.19 -0.87
CA GLY A 183 -14.49 -9.47 0.14
C GLY A 183 -13.16 -10.19 0.40
N ILE A 184 -12.03 -9.53 0.14
CA ILE A 184 -10.69 -10.14 0.22
C ILE A 184 -9.81 -9.65 1.38
N ASP A 185 -10.27 -8.66 2.14
CA ASP A 185 -9.59 -8.24 3.37
C ASP A 185 -9.64 -9.36 4.41
N THR A 186 -8.47 -9.98 4.61
CA THR A 186 -8.28 -11.08 5.57
C THR A 186 -7.59 -10.66 6.87
N GLY A 187 -7.46 -9.35 7.07
CA GLY A 187 -6.93 -8.73 8.27
C GLY A 187 -5.43 -8.95 8.44
N ALA A 188 -4.62 -8.45 7.51
CA ALA A 188 -3.16 -8.60 7.52
C ALA A 188 -2.55 -8.18 8.87
N VAL A 189 -2.90 -6.98 9.34
CA VAL A 189 -2.42 -6.47 10.64
C VAL A 189 -3.17 -7.09 11.84
N ARG A 190 -4.44 -7.48 11.66
CA ARG A 190 -5.32 -7.91 12.77
C ARG A 190 -5.10 -9.37 13.16
N TRP A 191 -4.96 -10.24 12.17
CA TRP A 191 -4.85 -11.69 12.34
C TRP A 191 -3.58 -12.27 11.69
N GLY A 192 -2.76 -11.43 11.04
CA GLY A 192 -1.50 -11.87 10.44
C GLY A 192 -1.69 -12.62 9.13
N THR A 193 -2.81 -12.42 8.42
CA THR A 193 -3.08 -13.09 7.14
C THR A 193 -3.39 -12.04 6.09
N LEU A 194 -2.59 -12.03 5.03
CA LEU A 194 -2.88 -11.31 3.80
C LEU A 194 -3.37 -12.31 2.75
N SER A 195 -4.32 -11.92 1.90
CA SER A 195 -4.86 -12.77 0.82
C SER A 195 -4.64 -12.14 -0.54
N CYS A 196 -4.46 -12.99 -1.55
CA CYS A 196 -4.37 -12.62 -2.96
C CYS A 196 -5.37 -13.49 -3.73
N LEU A 197 -6.32 -12.85 -4.39
CA LEU A 197 -7.31 -13.50 -5.24
C LEU A 197 -6.82 -13.52 -6.69
N GLU A 198 -6.80 -14.71 -7.28
CA GLU A 198 -6.54 -14.91 -8.71
C GLU A 198 -7.86 -15.04 -9.47
N LEU A 199 -8.03 -14.20 -10.49
CA LEU A 199 -9.16 -14.24 -11.41
C LEU A 199 -8.67 -14.65 -12.81
N PRO A 200 -9.50 -15.41 -13.56
CA PRO A 200 -10.86 -15.86 -13.23
C PRO A 200 -10.93 -17.20 -12.47
N THR A 201 -9.80 -17.80 -12.08
CA THR A 201 -9.74 -19.14 -11.47
C THR A 201 -10.34 -19.20 -10.05
N MET A 202 -10.52 -18.04 -9.41
CA MET A 202 -10.99 -17.88 -8.03
C MET A 202 -10.06 -18.55 -7.00
N ARG A 203 -8.79 -18.76 -7.37
CA ARG A 203 -7.79 -19.31 -6.46
C ARG A 203 -7.37 -18.23 -5.46
N VAL A 204 -7.24 -18.62 -4.19
CA VAL A 204 -6.77 -17.73 -3.12
C VAL A 204 -5.39 -18.19 -2.65
N TYR A 205 -4.43 -17.27 -2.69
CA TYR A 205 -3.14 -17.41 -2.01
C TYR A 205 -3.22 -16.66 -0.67
N THR A 206 -2.44 -17.12 0.32
CA THR A 206 -2.42 -16.51 1.66
C THR A 206 -1.00 -16.42 2.18
N ALA A 207 -0.58 -15.25 2.65
CA ALA A 207 0.67 -15.10 3.38
C ALA A 207 0.39 -14.86 4.88
N SER A 208 1.17 -15.52 5.72
CA SER A 208 1.14 -15.33 7.17
C SER A 208 2.54 -15.51 7.77
N PRO A 209 2.83 -14.89 8.95
CA PRO A 209 4.12 -15.06 9.61
C PRO A 209 4.49 -16.53 9.83
N ARG A 210 3.49 -17.38 10.12
CA ARG A 210 3.71 -18.82 10.31
C ARG A 210 4.20 -19.51 9.04
N GLN A 211 3.60 -19.22 7.89
CA GLN A 211 4.01 -19.79 6.60
C GLN A 211 5.44 -19.36 6.24
N MET A 212 5.75 -18.08 6.41
CA MET A 212 7.08 -17.52 6.14
C MET A 212 8.19 -18.15 7.02
N LEU A 213 7.88 -18.51 8.27
CA LEU A 213 8.81 -19.22 9.15
C LEU A 213 9.08 -20.66 8.67
N VAL A 214 8.06 -21.36 8.20
CA VAL A 214 8.21 -22.73 7.66
C VAL A 214 9.03 -22.72 6.38
N GLU A 215 8.78 -21.77 5.47
CA GLU A 215 9.54 -21.62 4.22
C GLU A 215 11.02 -21.33 4.49
N LYS A 216 11.33 -20.43 5.44
CA LYS A 216 12.71 -20.15 5.86
C LYS A 216 13.40 -21.37 6.46
N ALA A 217 12.69 -22.20 7.21
CA ALA A 217 13.23 -23.43 7.79
C ALA A 217 13.44 -24.54 6.74
N ALA A 218 12.74 -24.49 5.61
CA ALA A 218 12.85 -25.47 4.52
C ALA A 218 14.02 -25.21 3.57
N VAL A 219 14.68 -24.05 3.63
CA VAL A 219 15.90 -23.76 2.85
C VAL A 219 17.09 -24.51 3.48
N PRO A 220 17.74 -25.47 2.79
CA PRO A 220 18.86 -26.19 3.37
C PRO A 220 20.05 -25.25 3.62
N SER A 221 20.61 -25.28 4.83
CA SER A 221 21.89 -24.65 5.15
C SER A 221 23.04 -25.41 4.49
N GLY A 222 23.18 -25.30 3.17
CA GLY A 222 24.30 -25.87 2.42
C GLY A 222 25.42 -24.85 2.21
N PRO A 223 26.71 -25.24 2.27
CA PRO A 223 27.81 -24.32 2.02
C PRO A 223 27.81 -23.85 0.56
N CYS A 224 27.83 -22.53 0.39
CA CYS A 224 27.83 -21.84 -0.90
C CYS A 224 29.09 -22.18 -1.70
N SER A 225 28.90 -22.85 -2.85
CA SER A 225 29.95 -23.06 -3.85
C SER A 225 29.39 -22.84 -5.25
N LYS A 226 29.03 -21.59 -5.56
CA LYS A 226 28.86 -21.11 -6.94
C LYS A 226 28.97 -19.58 -6.97
N LYS A 227 29.90 -19.08 -7.77
CA LYS A 227 30.10 -17.64 -8.02
C LYS A 227 28.83 -17.06 -8.66
N PRO A 228 28.40 -15.83 -8.30
CA PRO A 228 27.22 -15.23 -8.87
C PRO A 228 27.54 -14.64 -10.25
N ASN A 229 26.93 -15.18 -11.30
CA ASN A 229 26.68 -14.43 -12.53
C ASN A 229 25.19 -14.09 -12.58
N SER A 230 24.92 -12.78 -12.65
CA SER A 230 23.66 -12.11 -13.01
C SER A 230 22.37 -12.59 -12.32
N CYS A 231 22.06 -11.97 -11.18
CA CYS A 231 20.68 -11.83 -10.71
C CYS A 231 20.57 -10.50 -9.96
N THR A 232 20.07 -9.46 -10.63
CA THR A 232 19.86 -8.14 -10.03
C THR A 232 18.42 -8.11 -9.50
N ILE A 233 18.21 -8.56 -8.27
CA ILE A 233 16.95 -8.42 -7.56
C ILE A 233 17.27 -7.94 -6.14
N TRP A 234 16.87 -6.69 -5.88
CA TRP A 234 16.74 -6.00 -4.59
C TRP A 234 17.76 -6.32 -3.49
N THR A 235 18.97 -5.76 -3.58
CA THR A 235 19.85 -5.61 -2.42
C THR A 235 19.79 -4.19 -1.87
N ARG A 236 19.47 -4.11 -0.57
CA ARG A 236 19.46 -2.88 0.26
C ARG A 236 20.73 -2.05 0.05
N SER A 237 20.57 -0.79 -0.35
CA SER A 237 21.63 0.21 -0.29
C SER A 237 21.87 0.56 1.19
N THR A 238 22.88 -0.05 1.81
CA THR A 238 23.48 0.47 3.04
C THR A 238 24.45 1.58 2.65
N HIS A 239 24.13 2.83 3.00
CA HIS A 239 25.07 3.94 2.92
C HIS A 239 26.23 3.69 3.89
N ALA A 240 27.40 3.33 3.33
CA ALA A 240 28.65 3.33 4.07
C ALA A 240 29.22 4.75 4.10
N CYS A 241 29.14 5.36 5.28
CA CYS A 241 29.90 6.54 5.66
C CYS A 241 31.41 6.23 5.50
N SER A 242 32.09 6.89 4.55
CA SER A 242 33.55 6.84 4.47
C SER A 242 34.13 8.16 4.96
N THR A 243 34.77 8.08 6.12
CA THR A 243 35.74 9.06 6.59
C THR A 243 36.93 9.06 5.62
N SER A 244 37.22 10.20 4.99
CA SER A 244 38.51 10.41 4.34
C SER A 244 39.15 11.71 4.81
N THR A 245 40.46 11.60 4.95
CA THR A 245 41.40 12.47 5.64
C THR A 245 41.73 13.73 4.83
N LYS A 246 41.93 14.84 5.56
CA LYS A 246 42.40 16.13 5.02
C LYS A 246 43.75 16.01 4.30
N PRO A 247 44.02 16.93 3.37
CA PRO A 247 45.25 17.71 3.47
C PRO A 247 45.02 19.24 3.46
N ARG A 248 45.88 19.94 4.21
CA ARG A 248 45.98 21.40 4.34
C ARG A 248 46.46 22.07 3.05
N ARG A 249 45.93 23.27 2.75
CA ARG A 249 46.66 24.56 2.52
C ARG A 249 45.64 25.67 2.22
N LYS A 250 45.50 26.66 3.10
CA LYS A 250 46.06 28.05 3.08
C LYS A 250 45.32 29.02 2.13
N GLY A 251 44.66 30.03 2.73
CA GLY A 251 44.68 31.42 2.25
C GLY A 251 43.32 32.07 1.99
N GLY A 252 42.99 33.09 2.80
CA GLY A 252 42.46 34.36 2.27
C GLY A 252 40.98 34.73 2.51
N HIS A 253 40.79 35.76 3.34
CA HIS A 253 39.76 36.83 3.27
C HIS A 253 38.36 36.56 3.85
N HIS A 254 38.04 37.22 4.97
CA HIS A 254 37.20 38.44 5.10
C HIS A 254 35.70 38.11 4.98
N SER A 255 34.99 37.91 6.10
CA SER A 255 34.37 38.90 7.00
C SER A 255 32.99 39.33 6.54
N GLN A 256 32.09 39.46 7.53
CA GLN A 256 30.77 40.08 7.52
C GLN A 256 29.61 39.19 7.06
N ASP A 257 28.39 39.34 7.55
CA ASP A 257 27.85 39.65 8.88
C ASP A 257 26.34 39.50 8.70
N ILE A 258 25.70 38.95 9.71
CA ILE A 258 24.25 38.80 9.80
C ILE A 258 23.61 40.15 10.11
N LYS A 259 22.58 40.56 9.35
CA LYS A 259 21.50 41.51 9.71
C LYS A 259 20.60 41.69 8.46
N HIS A 260 19.28 41.80 8.46
CA HIS A 260 18.25 41.86 9.50
C HIS A 260 16.89 41.68 8.78
N ALA A 261 15.96 40.97 9.40
CA ALA A 261 14.54 41.10 9.11
C ALA A 261 14.03 42.47 9.60
N ARG A 262 13.12 43.11 8.86
CA ARG A 262 12.26 44.17 9.41
C ARG A 262 10.80 43.84 9.17
N TYR A 263 10.15 43.61 10.30
CA TYR A 263 8.72 43.58 10.53
C TYR A 263 8.07 44.95 10.25
N PHE A 264 6.85 44.89 9.72
CA PHE A 264 5.65 45.66 10.06
C PHE A 264 5.82 47.05 10.70
N GLN A 265 5.31 48.07 10.01
CA GLN A 265 4.63 49.20 10.64
C GLN A 265 3.25 49.35 10.02
N GLY A 266 2.23 49.18 10.86
CA GLY A 266 0.86 49.64 10.63
C GLY A 266 0.39 50.39 11.86
N ARG A 267 -0.56 51.31 11.63
CA ARG A 267 -1.33 52.16 12.56
C ARG A 267 -0.75 53.56 12.85
N SER A 268 -1.27 54.52 12.10
CA SER A 268 -2.26 55.49 12.60
C SER A 268 -3.21 55.82 11.46
#